data_AF-A0A3M0Z2I8-F1
#
_entry.id   AF-A0A3M0Z2I8-F1
#
_cell.length_a   1.000
_cell.length_b   1.000
_cell.length_c   1.000
_cell.angle_alpha   90.00
_cell.angle_beta   90.00
_cell.angle_gamma   90.00
#
_symmetry.space_group_name_H-M   'P 1'
#
loop_
_entity.id
_entity.type
_entity.pdbx_description
1 polymer ?
#
loop_
_entity_poly.entity_id
_entity_poly.type
_entity_poly.pdbx_seq_one_letter_code
_entity_poly.pdbx_strand_id
1 'polypeptide(L)'
;MKRLFALMKCQYRQRKGLFCGKSPHRHDIRRGGAIFPALWASFAFLLLLPEGRTENSQSVPRDNPVATYYGRAKGYPAWTDRIRWSNVIDMSRYQRGRTNFERFENARDELAAQGGGVLYYPAGTYDFSDGPFDGPLGRGLMLRRGIVIRGATPPKTAAALHGRMNLPTKFVFGFRKREAIDAGRRLVLELEEGDLRIQRKKSRKKKQKGQRPADQIQYSTAPLLLNIPVRHGKIGTTVQGFRRGYGRDVWPGTATVVEKGTSLIIKVNLEIPAKRHSEHASYTLKLTHANGNVSGDYHGLCRGRQLSGRVCGRFINITPETPRDWNFIGLMPEPGQRISTVDQIGICWVHLVGATIFWGPDLEWGETWETARSWKSAYVKRQWANRKPDGTHPWDPFAGGGKRFIGAGDGRLVFGCVLEQAAVMNDAVTMGRPDYPQGFGEQGYHTFKFGARICAYGSRIFIANNLLAMSRGKNFKYRQITRYTYPKGGAGMGFGPPRSSIILFDYNKTCGIDVNKFLLGLTKPTSTDPRGTRGYFMPMVVVMDNYVYNHGQIGFNISGNWVTIRNNRNKRDVLREGYDPERIGGWELTLDGHLESAPGGNGT
;
A
#
# COMPACT_ATOMS: atom_id res chain seq x y z
N MET A 1 51.26 -39.69 9.71
CA MET A 1 50.90 -39.82 11.14
C MET A 1 49.40 -39.56 11.30
N LYS A 2 48.63 -40.62 11.61
CA LYS A 2 47.25 -40.74 12.17
C LYS A 2 46.11 -39.87 11.55
N ARG A 3 45.33 -40.38 10.56
CA ARG A 3 44.00 -41.09 10.62
C ARG A 3 42.86 -40.23 11.23
N LEU A 4 41.75 -39.81 10.59
CA LEU A 4 40.68 -40.40 9.72
C LEU A 4 39.53 -41.10 10.49
N PHE A 5 38.27 -40.88 10.02
CA PHE A 5 36.91 -41.36 10.42
C PHE A 5 36.13 -40.49 11.45
N ALA A 6 34.84 -40.13 11.36
CA ALA A 6 33.65 -40.26 10.48
C ALA A 6 32.42 -40.78 11.27
N LEU A 7 31.26 -40.24 10.89
CA LEU A 7 29.89 -40.80 10.88
C LEU A 7 28.90 -40.63 12.05
N MET A 8 27.71 -40.19 11.61
CA MET A 8 26.39 -40.17 12.23
C MET A 8 25.94 -41.55 12.78
N LYS A 9 25.11 -41.53 13.83
CA LYS A 9 23.85 -42.29 13.84
C LYS A 9 22.84 -41.82 14.89
N CYS A 10 21.60 -41.84 14.42
CA CYS A 10 20.31 -41.66 15.07
C CYS A 10 20.02 -42.75 16.11
N GLN A 11 19.39 -42.44 17.25
CA GLN A 11 18.11 -43.06 17.68
C GLN A 11 17.61 -42.63 19.07
N TYR A 12 16.32 -42.32 19.05
CA TYR A 12 15.29 -42.38 20.09
C TYR A 12 15.46 -43.51 21.15
N ARG A 13 15.32 -43.18 22.44
CA ARG A 13 14.45 -43.95 23.37
C ARG A 13 14.14 -43.21 24.68
N GLN A 14 12.93 -43.51 25.14
CA GLN A 14 12.14 -42.95 26.23
C GLN A 14 12.45 -43.52 27.64
N ARG A 15 11.84 -42.84 28.65
CA ARG A 15 11.44 -43.27 30.01
C ARG A 15 12.56 -43.22 31.07
N LYS A 16 12.35 -42.77 32.32
CA LYS A 16 11.16 -42.69 33.21
C LYS A 16 11.52 -41.84 34.46
N GLY A 17 10.51 -41.29 35.14
CA GLY A 17 10.61 -40.75 36.52
C GLY A 17 9.64 -39.59 36.76
N LEU A 18 8.35 -39.84 37.01
CA LEU A 18 7.72 -39.86 38.35
C LEU A 18 7.88 -38.55 39.15
N PHE A 19 6.80 -37.78 39.31
CA PHE A 19 6.20 -37.53 40.63
C PHE A 19 4.76 -36.99 40.51
N CYS A 20 3.98 -37.38 41.52
CA CYS A 20 2.53 -37.33 41.72
C CYS A 20 1.97 -35.91 41.96
N GLY A 21 0.66 -35.69 41.69
CA GLY A 21 -0.03 -34.50 42.21
C GLY A 21 -1.42 -34.16 41.67
N LYS A 22 -2.44 -34.97 42.02
CA LYS A 22 -3.84 -34.60 42.34
C LYS A 22 -4.70 -33.73 41.37
N SER A 23 -5.72 -34.38 40.82
CA SER A 23 -7.05 -33.87 40.37
C SER A 23 -7.94 -33.52 41.61
N PRO A 24 -9.17 -32.92 41.55
CA PRO A 24 -10.15 -33.00 40.44
C PRO A 24 -11.03 -31.76 40.15
N HIS A 25 -11.67 -31.75 38.97
CA HIS A 25 -13.11 -31.44 38.79
C HIS A 25 -13.50 -31.72 37.32
N ARG A 26 -14.32 -32.75 37.10
CA ARG A 26 -15.04 -33.01 35.84
C ARG A 26 -16.52 -32.86 36.11
N HIS A 27 -17.18 -32.06 35.28
CA HIS A 27 -18.64 -32.06 35.14
C HIS A 27 -19.04 -33.04 34.05
N ASP A 28 -19.90 -33.98 34.43
CA ASP A 28 -20.73 -34.81 33.55
C ASP A 28 -21.77 -33.96 32.82
N ILE A 29 -21.92 -34.17 31.51
CA ILE A 29 -23.17 -33.86 30.80
C ILE A 29 -23.64 -35.12 30.07
N ARG A 30 -24.85 -35.52 30.44
CA ARG A 30 -25.60 -36.69 30.00
C ARG A 30 -25.91 -36.66 28.51
N ARG A 31 -25.81 -37.83 27.87
CA ARG A 31 -26.46 -38.17 26.61
C ARG A 31 -27.92 -38.56 26.89
N GLY A 32 -28.86 -37.95 26.18
CA GLY A 32 -30.26 -38.38 26.08
C GLY A 32 -30.66 -38.34 24.60
N GLY A 33 -31.24 -39.44 24.10
CA GLY A 33 -31.70 -39.57 22.73
C GLY A 33 -33.22 -39.34 22.57
N ALA A 34 -33.64 -39.19 21.31
CA ALA A 34 -34.98 -39.38 20.70
C ALA A 34 -34.79 -39.01 19.20
N ILE A 35 -34.87 -39.87 18.19
CA ILE A 35 -35.96 -40.67 17.56
C ILE A 35 -37.08 -39.82 16.89
N PHE A 36 -37.33 -40.12 15.60
CA PHE A 36 -38.48 -39.83 14.68
C PHE A 36 -38.45 -38.53 13.82
N PRO A 37 -39.09 -38.50 12.61
CA PRO A 37 -38.95 -39.40 11.45
C PRO A 37 -38.74 -38.68 10.10
N ALA A 38 -38.55 -39.52 9.08
CA ALA A 38 -38.54 -39.26 7.64
C ALA A 38 -39.67 -38.37 7.11
N LEU A 39 -39.32 -37.53 6.14
CA LEU A 39 -40.24 -36.95 5.17
C LEU A 39 -39.62 -37.02 3.77
N TRP A 40 -40.37 -37.68 2.89
CA TRP A 40 -40.17 -37.80 1.46
C TRP A 40 -40.27 -36.44 0.75
N ALA A 41 -39.42 -36.21 -0.26
CA ALA A 41 -39.76 -35.34 -1.40
C ALA A 41 -38.80 -35.57 -2.59
N SER A 42 -39.32 -36.34 -3.55
CA SER A 42 -39.24 -36.15 -5.01
C SER A 42 -37.89 -35.81 -5.66
N PHE A 43 -37.32 -36.83 -6.29
CA PHE A 43 -36.42 -36.74 -7.43
C PHE A 43 -37.13 -36.09 -8.63
N ALA A 44 -36.72 -34.87 -9.00
CA ALA A 44 -36.98 -34.29 -10.32
C ALA A 44 -35.66 -34.29 -11.10
N PHE A 45 -35.52 -35.25 -12.01
CA PHE A 45 -34.39 -35.35 -12.95
C PHE A 45 -34.61 -34.32 -14.06
N LEU A 46 -34.09 -33.10 -13.87
CA LEU A 46 -34.04 -32.08 -14.92
C LEU A 46 -32.71 -32.24 -15.68
N LEU A 47 -32.76 -32.90 -16.85
CA LEU A 47 -31.66 -32.97 -17.82
C LEU A 47 -31.40 -31.58 -18.41
N LEU A 48 -30.54 -30.81 -17.74
CA LEU A 48 -29.88 -29.65 -18.34
C LEU A 48 -28.68 -30.17 -19.15
N LEU A 49 -28.85 -30.25 -20.47
CA LEU A 49 -27.73 -30.40 -21.39
C LEU A 49 -26.77 -29.20 -21.18
N PRO A 50 -25.49 -29.41 -20.83
CA PRO A 50 -24.54 -28.32 -20.80
C PRO A 50 -24.29 -27.87 -22.24
N GLU A 51 -24.62 -26.62 -22.55
CA GLU A 51 -24.13 -25.95 -23.76
C GLU A 51 -22.61 -26.14 -23.81
N GLY A 52 -22.16 -26.86 -24.82
CA GLY A 52 -20.75 -27.13 -25.07
C GLY A 52 -20.00 -25.82 -25.26
N ARG A 53 -19.45 -25.26 -24.18
CA ARG A 53 -18.34 -24.33 -24.25
C ARG A 53 -17.19 -25.11 -24.88
N THR A 54 -16.99 -24.93 -26.18
CA THR A 54 -15.71 -25.20 -26.82
C THR A 54 -14.65 -24.41 -26.09
N GLU A 55 -13.96 -25.05 -25.14
CA GLU A 55 -12.74 -24.54 -24.55
C GLU A 55 -11.72 -24.43 -25.68
N ASN A 56 -11.67 -23.24 -26.29
CA ASN A 56 -10.53 -22.86 -27.11
C ASN A 56 -9.33 -22.88 -26.19
N SER A 57 -8.56 -23.98 -26.23
CA SER A 57 -7.28 -24.10 -25.56
C SER A 57 -6.33 -23.07 -26.18
N GLN A 58 -6.37 -21.83 -25.68
CA GLN A 58 -5.41 -20.83 -26.07
C GLN A 58 -4.02 -21.38 -25.74
N SER A 59 -3.19 -21.53 -26.77
CA SER A 59 -1.81 -21.97 -26.61
C SER A 59 -1.09 -21.03 -25.65
N VAL A 60 -0.33 -21.59 -24.72
CA VAL A 60 0.49 -20.82 -23.77
C VAL A 60 1.38 -19.85 -24.56
N PRO A 61 1.31 -18.53 -24.30
CA PRO A 61 2.01 -17.55 -25.11
C PRO A 61 3.52 -17.62 -24.88
N ARG A 62 4.28 -17.61 -25.98
CA ARG A 62 5.76 -17.72 -26.00
C ARG A 62 6.47 -16.47 -26.52
N ASP A 63 5.70 -15.42 -26.85
CA ASP A 63 6.22 -14.16 -27.35
C ASP A 63 6.78 -13.26 -26.23
N ASN A 64 7.58 -12.26 -26.60
CA ASN A 64 7.97 -11.19 -25.68
C ASN A 64 6.83 -10.13 -25.64
N PRO A 65 6.09 -9.99 -24.52
CA PRO A 65 4.95 -9.07 -24.45
C PRO A 65 5.36 -7.60 -24.65
N VAL A 66 6.60 -7.24 -24.29
CA VAL A 66 7.11 -5.87 -24.48
C VAL A 66 7.33 -5.59 -25.96
N ALA A 67 7.94 -6.54 -26.68
CA ALA A 67 8.15 -6.45 -28.12
C ALA A 67 6.82 -6.40 -28.89
N THR A 68 5.84 -7.22 -28.48
CA THR A 68 4.49 -7.25 -29.07
C THR A 68 3.75 -5.92 -28.87
N TYR A 69 3.88 -5.30 -27.69
CA TYR A 69 3.18 -4.04 -27.37
C TYR A 69 3.82 -2.81 -28.02
N TYR A 70 5.15 -2.69 -27.99
CA TYR A 70 5.88 -1.53 -28.51
C TYR A 70 6.41 -1.70 -29.94
N GLY A 71 6.15 -2.84 -30.58
CA GLY A 71 6.32 -3.03 -32.02
C GLY A 71 7.74 -3.26 -32.53
N ARG A 72 8.68 -3.78 -31.72
CA ARG A 72 10.12 -4.01 -32.06
C ARG A 72 10.84 -2.83 -32.76
N ALA A 73 10.24 -1.65 -32.78
CA ALA A 73 10.75 -0.50 -33.50
C ALA A 73 11.98 0.09 -32.78
N LYS A 74 12.76 0.91 -33.50
CA LYS A 74 13.95 1.58 -32.96
C LYS A 74 13.62 2.24 -31.61
N GLY A 75 14.30 1.80 -30.54
CA GLY A 75 14.11 2.32 -29.18
C GLY A 75 13.33 1.42 -28.21
N TYR A 76 12.80 0.26 -28.65
CA TYR A 76 12.26 -0.73 -27.71
C TYR A 76 13.38 -1.35 -26.85
N PRO A 77 13.10 -1.81 -25.62
CA PRO A 77 14.10 -2.37 -24.72
C PRO A 77 14.52 -3.78 -25.16
N ALA A 78 15.35 -3.89 -26.20
CA ALA A 78 15.80 -5.16 -26.81
C ALA A 78 16.49 -6.13 -25.83
N TRP A 79 16.98 -5.64 -24.69
CA TRP A 79 17.50 -6.53 -23.65
C TRP A 79 16.43 -7.51 -23.13
N THR A 80 15.14 -7.17 -23.21
CA THR A 80 14.04 -8.04 -22.81
C THR A 80 13.95 -9.31 -23.65
N ASP A 81 14.53 -9.36 -24.84
CA ASP A 81 14.59 -10.58 -25.66
C ASP A 81 15.59 -11.62 -25.14
N ARG A 82 16.41 -11.25 -24.15
CA ARG A 82 17.31 -12.19 -23.46
C ARG A 82 16.56 -13.13 -22.51
N ILE A 83 15.35 -12.75 -22.10
CA ILE A 83 14.48 -13.60 -21.29
C ILE A 83 14.04 -14.79 -22.15
N ARG A 84 14.05 -15.99 -21.57
CA ARG A 84 13.65 -17.24 -22.24
C ARG A 84 12.13 -17.35 -22.36
N TRP A 85 11.51 -16.48 -23.16
CA TRP A 85 10.04 -16.39 -23.32
C TRP A 85 9.38 -17.69 -23.80
N SER A 86 10.13 -18.57 -24.47
CA SER A 86 9.66 -19.88 -24.93
C SER A 86 9.70 -20.97 -23.85
N ASN A 87 10.46 -20.79 -22.76
CA ASN A 87 10.50 -21.74 -21.64
C ASN A 87 9.43 -21.35 -20.62
N VAL A 88 8.27 -22.02 -20.67
CA VAL A 88 7.08 -21.58 -19.93
C VAL A 88 6.52 -22.72 -19.07
N ILE A 89 6.26 -22.42 -17.81
CA ILE A 89 5.37 -23.23 -16.96
C ILE A 89 4.00 -22.53 -16.91
N ASP A 90 2.95 -23.24 -17.34
CA ASP A 90 1.56 -22.81 -17.19
C ASP A 90 1.06 -23.13 -15.79
N MET A 91 0.85 -22.09 -14.99
CA MET A 91 0.48 -22.20 -13.59
C MET A 91 -0.95 -22.72 -13.36
N SER A 92 -1.81 -22.74 -14.39
CA SER A 92 -3.12 -23.40 -14.29
C SER A 92 -3.03 -24.92 -14.32
N ARG A 93 -1.97 -25.45 -14.93
CA ARG A 93 -1.72 -26.90 -15.06
C ARG A 93 -0.68 -27.41 -14.06
N TYR A 94 0.01 -26.52 -13.36
CA TYR A 94 1.05 -26.89 -12.41
C TYR A 94 0.46 -27.33 -11.06
N GLN A 95 0.59 -28.62 -10.75
CA GLN A 95 -0.07 -29.24 -9.59
C GLN A 95 0.85 -29.45 -8.37
N ARG A 96 2.16 -29.21 -8.48
CA ARG A 96 3.12 -29.46 -7.40
C ARG A 96 3.05 -28.35 -6.34
N GLY A 97 2.31 -28.58 -5.27
CA GLY A 97 2.16 -27.67 -4.13
C GLY A 97 0.71 -27.59 -3.66
N ARG A 98 0.51 -27.46 -2.35
CA ARG A 98 -0.82 -27.44 -1.71
C ARG A 98 -1.50 -26.09 -1.86
N THR A 99 -0.74 -25.01 -1.78
CA THR A 99 -1.23 -23.63 -1.93
C THR A 99 -0.71 -22.98 -3.21
N ASN A 100 -1.32 -21.87 -3.64
CA ASN A 100 -0.79 -21.10 -4.77
C ASN A 100 0.64 -20.60 -4.52
N PHE A 101 0.97 -20.28 -3.26
CA PHE A 101 2.30 -19.87 -2.86
C PHE A 101 3.32 -21.00 -3.05
N GLU A 102 3.02 -22.21 -2.55
CA GLU A 102 3.90 -23.38 -2.73
C GLU A 102 4.05 -23.75 -4.22
N ARG A 103 2.96 -23.69 -4.99
CA ARG A 103 3.01 -23.93 -6.44
C ARG A 103 3.93 -22.94 -7.14
N PHE A 104 3.83 -21.66 -6.79
CA PHE A 104 4.73 -20.63 -7.31
C PHE A 104 6.20 -20.95 -6.98
N GLU A 105 6.54 -21.29 -5.74
CA GLU A 105 7.93 -21.56 -5.36
C GLU A 105 8.49 -22.78 -6.08
N ASN A 106 7.72 -23.87 -6.14
CA ASN A 106 8.14 -25.09 -6.81
C ASN A 106 8.34 -24.85 -8.31
N ALA A 107 7.42 -24.15 -8.98
CA ALA A 107 7.53 -23.84 -10.41
C ALA A 107 8.69 -22.87 -10.71
N ARG A 108 8.90 -21.87 -9.85
CA ARG A 108 10.04 -20.94 -9.93
C ARG A 108 11.36 -21.71 -9.87
N ASP A 109 11.50 -22.59 -8.88
CA ASP A 109 12.73 -23.32 -8.65
C ASP A 109 13.01 -24.32 -9.78
N GLU A 110 11.96 -24.95 -10.32
CA GLU A 110 12.05 -25.79 -11.52
C GLU A 110 12.51 -25.00 -12.76
N LEU A 111 11.92 -23.84 -13.04
CA LEU A 111 12.37 -22.97 -14.15
C LEU A 111 13.78 -22.44 -13.93
N ALA A 112 14.16 -22.10 -12.70
CA ALA A 112 15.50 -21.61 -12.39
C ALA A 112 16.55 -22.69 -12.68
N ALA A 113 16.27 -23.95 -12.29
CA ALA A 113 17.11 -25.09 -12.63
C ALA A 113 17.24 -25.33 -14.15
N GLN A 114 16.23 -24.92 -14.93
CA GLN A 114 16.25 -24.93 -16.40
C GLN A 114 16.93 -23.69 -17.01
N GLY A 115 17.53 -22.81 -16.20
CA GLY A 115 18.23 -21.60 -16.64
C GLY A 115 17.33 -20.40 -16.89
N GLY A 116 16.13 -20.37 -16.29
CA GLY A 116 15.18 -19.27 -16.38
C GLY A 116 14.03 -19.51 -17.36
N GLY A 117 13.04 -18.63 -17.33
CA GLY A 117 11.83 -18.73 -18.13
C GLY A 117 10.67 -17.91 -17.58
N VAL A 118 9.45 -18.33 -17.94
CA VAL A 118 8.22 -17.61 -17.65
C VAL A 118 7.27 -18.48 -16.82
N LEU A 119 6.86 -17.95 -15.68
CA LEU A 119 5.69 -18.43 -14.94
C LEU A 119 4.45 -17.77 -15.54
N TYR A 120 3.73 -18.49 -16.39
CA TYR A 120 2.53 -17.98 -17.05
C TYR A 120 1.28 -18.24 -16.23
N TYR A 121 0.55 -17.18 -15.92
CA TYR A 121 -0.73 -17.21 -15.22
C TYR A 121 -1.83 -16.81 -16.20
N PRO A 122 -2.71 -17.74 -16.64
CA PRO A 122 -3.84 -17.38 -17.48
C PRO A 122 -4.82 -16.43 -16.76
N ALA A 123 -5.90 -16.06 -17.46
CA ALA A 123 -6.95 -15.23 -16.88
C ALA A 123 -7.53 -15.91 -15.64
N GLY A 124 -7.65 -15.16 -14.54
CA GLY A 124 -8.07 -15.72 -13.26
C GLY A 124 -7.64 -14.90 -12.06
N THR A 125 -8.16 -15.26 -10.89
CA THR A 125 -7.74 -14.71 -9.60
C THR A 125 -6.97 -15.77 -8.84
N TYR A 126 -5.74 -15.42 -8.45
CA TYR A 126 -4.83 -16.28 -7.71
C TYR A 126 -4.64 -15.68 -6.31
N ASP A 127 -5.15 -16.40 -5.31
CA ASP A 127 -5.05 -15.98 -3.91
C ASP A 127 -3.76 -16.52 -3.30
N PHE A 128 -2.91 -15.61 -2.84
CA PHE A 128 -1.66 -15.92 -2.15
C PHE A 128 -1.77 -15.71 -0.64
N SER A 129 -2.96 -15.42 -0.08
CA SER A 129 -3.15 -15.04 1.32
C SER A 129 -2.54 -16.02 2.34
N ASP A 130 -2.44 -17.31 1.98
CA ASP A 130 -1.81 -18.35 2.81
C ASP A 130 -0.27 -18.36 2.77
N GLY A 131 0.34 -17.39 2.10
CA GLY A 131 1.79 -17.23 2.04
C GLY A 131 2.40 -16.91 3.41
N PRO A 132 3.68 -17.23 3.62
CA PRO A 132 4.42 -16.94 4.85
C PRO A 132 4.87 -15.47 4.88
N PHE A 133 3.92 -14.54 4.90
CA PHE A 133 4.21 -13.11 4.73
C PHE A 133 4.45 -12.31 6.02
N ASP A 134 4.42 -12.94 7.19
CA ASP A 134 4.56 -12.23 8.47
C ASP A 134 5.95 -12.41 9.10
N GLY A 135 6.43 -11.36 9.74
CA GLY A 135 7.60 -11.39 10.62
C GLY A 135 8.96 -11.47 9.90
N PRO A 136 10.05 -11.56 10.67
CA PRO A 136 11.43 -11.46 10.16
C PRO A 136 11.86 -12.63 9.27
N LEU A 137 11.19 -13.78 9.41
CA LEU A 137 11.45 -15.01 8.66
C LEU A 137 10.47 -15.22 7.49
N GLY A 138 9.54 -14.29 7.30
CA GLY A 138 8.63 -14.33 6.17
C GLY A 138 9.34 -14.17 4.82
N ARG A 139 8.59 -14.30 3.74
CA ARG A 139 9.07 -14.06 2.37
C ARG A 139 7.94 -13.74 1.41
N GLY A 140 8.23 -12.90 0.43
CA GLY A 140 7.29 -12.52 -0.63
C GLY A 140 7.24 -13.55 -1.76
N LEU A 141 6.69 -13.16 -2.91
CA LEU A 141 6.89 -13.92 -4.15
C LEU A 141 8.29 -13.60 -4.69
N MET A 142 9.28 -14.36 -4.26
CA MET A 142 10.70 -14.07 -4.55
C MET A 142 11.14 -14.73 -5.85
N LEU A 143 11.66 -13.96 -6.80
CA LEU A 143 12.15 -14.43 -8.09
C LEU A 143 13.65 -14.73 -8.05
N ARG A 144 14.05 -15.81 -8.73
CA ARG A 144 15.46 -16.13 -9.03
C ARG A 144 15.88 -15.54 -10.36
N ARG A 145 17.17 -15.61 -10.67
CA ARG A 145 17.74 -15.15 -11.93
C ARG A 145 17.00 -15.75 -13.14
N GLY A 146 16.68 -14.91 -14.11
CA GLY A 146 16.05 -15.31 -15.37
C GLY A 146 14.55 -15.64 -15.27
N ILE A 147 13.91 -15.41 -14.12
CA ILE A 147 12.49 -15.74 -13.92
C ILE A 147 11.62 -14.51 -14.10
N VAL A 148 10.59 -14.64 -14.93
CA VAL A 148 9.56 -13.62 -15.14
C VAL A 148 8.17 -14.19 -14.86
N ILE A 149 7.34 -13.41 -14.16
CA ILE A 149 5.89 -13.67 -14.04
C ILE A 149 5.18 -13.01 -15.22
N ARG A 150 4.29 -13.73 -15.90
CA ARG A 150 3.47 -13.18 -16.98
C ARG A 150 1.99 -13.54 -16.77
N GLY A 151 1.13 -12.53 -16.64
CA GLY A 151 -0.31 -12.70 -16.73
C GLY A 151 -0.79 -12.85 -18.18
N ALA A 152 -2.05 -13.24 -18.35
CA ALA A 152 -2.69 -13.28 -19.65
C ALA A 152 -2.64 -11.90 -20.32
N THR A 153 -2.35 -11.89 -21.63
CA THR A 153 -2.25 -10.65 -22.42
C THR A 153 -3.61 -9.94 -22.39
N PRO A 154 -3.68 -8.67 -21.95
CA PRO A 154 -4.93 -7.93 -21.95
C PRO A 154 -5.33 -7.53 -23.39
N PRO A 155 -6.57 -7.08 -23.61
CA PRO A 155 -6.97 -6.48 -24.88
C PRO A 155 -6.06 -5.30 -25.26
N LYS A 156 -5.89 -5.02 -26.56
CA LYS A 156 -4.99 -3.97 -27.09
C LYS A 156 -5.20 -2.57 -26.50
N THR A 157 -6.35 -2.30 -25.89
CA THR A 157 -6.71 -1.02 -25.25
C THR A 157 -6.17 -0.84 -23.83
N ALA A 158 -5.43 -1.80 -23.29
CA ALA A 158 -4.87 -1.72 -21.94
C ALA A 158 -3.68 -0.73 -21.87
N ALA A 159 -4.00 0.55 -21.69
CA ALA A 159 -3.04 1.64 -21.50
C ALA A 159 -3.27 2.34 -20.15
N ALA A 160 -2.25 2.39 -19.29
CA ALA A 160 -2.37 2.94 -17.94
C ALA A 160 -2.62 4.45 -17.91
N LEU A 161 -2.26 5.19 -18.96
CA LEU A 161 -2.27 6.65 -19.03
C LEU A 161 -3.61 7.33 -18.70
N HIS A 162 -4.72 6.60 -18.86
CA HIS A 162 -6.06 7.07 -18.57
C HIS A 162 -6.50 6.82 -17.12
N GLY A 163 -5.61 6.30 -16.27
CA GLY A 163 -5.91 5.98 -14.87
C GLY A 163 -6.84 4.78 -14.72
N ARG A 164 -7.03 4.00 -15.79
CA ARG A 164 -7.87 2.79 -15.84
C ARG A 164 -7.15 1.74 -16.68
N MET A 165 -7.09 0.51 -16.15
CA MET A 165 -6.49 -0.63 -16.82
C MET A 165 -7.11 -1.88 -16.21
N ASN A 166 -7.74 -2.70 -17.04
CA ASN A 166 -8.33 -3.97 -16.61
C ASN A 166 -7.42 -5.09 -17.10
N LEU A 167 -6.90 -5.86 -16.16
CA LEU A 167 -6.02 -7.00 -16.47
C LEU A 167 -6.77 -8.30 -16.18
N PRO A 168 -6.65 -9.32 -17.06
CA PRO A 168 -7.36 -10.59 -16.90
C PRO A 168 -6.78 -11.45 -15.77
N THR A 169 -5.52 -11.24 -15.39
CA THR A 169 -4.84 -11.99 -14.33
C THR A 169 -4.69 -11.12 -13.09
N LYS A 170 -5.16 -11.62 -11.95
CA LYS A 170 -5.17 -10.90 -10.68
C LYS A 170 -4.54 -11.73 -9.56
N PHE A 171 -3.59 -11.14 -8.84
CA PHE A 171 -3.01 -11.71 -7.62
C PHE A 171 -3.57 -10.98 -6.41
N VAL A 172 -4.06 -11.74 -5.44
CA VAL A 172 -4.56 -11.21 -4.16
C VAL A 172 -3.62 -11.67 -3.06
N PHE A 173 -3.04 -10.71 -2.35
CA PHE A 173 -2.24 -10.98 -1.17
C PHE A 173 -3.08 -10.83 0.10
N GLY A 174 -2.72 -11.59 1.13
CA GLY A 174 -3.36 -11.51 2.43
C GLY A 174 -3.08 -10.19 3.13
N PHE A 175 -4.01 -9.74 3.96
CA PHE A 175 -3.87 -8.52 4.76
C PHE A 175 -3.89 -8.87 6.25
N ARG A 176 -3.27 -8.01 7.07
CA ARG A 176 -3.38 -8.07 8.54
C ARG A 176 -4.51 -7.15 8.99
N LYS A 177 -5.48 -7.69 9.72
CA LYS A 177 -6.52 -6.89 10.37
C LYS A 177 -5.90 -5.99 11.44
N ARG A 178 -6.43 -4.77 11.55
CA ARG A 178 -6.00 -3.78 12.53
C ARG A 178 -7.20 -3.23 13.29
N GLU A 179 -6.92 -2.74 14.47
CA GLU A 179 -7.85 -1.89 15.20
C GLU A 179 -7.92 -0.52 14.54
N ALA A 180 -9.13 -0.03 14.34
CA ALA A 180 -9.39 1.31 13.86
C ALA A 180 -10.43 1.98 14.74
N ILE A 181 -10.38 3.30 14.80
CA ILE A 181 -11.38 4.12 15.50
C ILE A 181 -12.73 4.01 14.79
N ASP A 182 -12.71 3.66 13.50
CA ASP A 182 -13.71 4.15 12.59
C ASP A 182 -13.93 3.20 11.38
N ALA A 183 -14.25 1.93 11.67
CA ALA A 183 -14.49 0.89 10.68
C ALA A 183 -15.95 0.82 10.15
N GLY A 184 -16.14 0.09 9.05
CA GLY A 184 -17.46 -0.26 8.52
C GLY A 184 -17.94 0.60 7.35
N ARG A 185 -19.19 0.35 6.93
CA ARG A 185 -19.81 1.04 5.79
C ARG A 185 -20.21 2.46 6.17
N ARG A 186 -20.06 3.39 5.23
CA ARG A 186 -20.35 4.83 5.39
C ARG A 186 -20.90 5.41 4.13
N LEU A 187 -21.76 6.40 4.28
CA LEU A 187 -22.10 7.35 3.24
C LEU A 187 -21.27 8.60 3.44
N VAL A 188 -20.50 8.96 2.42
CA VAL A 188 -19.66 10.15 2.48
C VAL A 188 -20.03 11.11 1.37
N LEU A 189 -20.37 12.34 1.76
CA LEU A 189 -20.93 13.38 0.90
C LEU A 189 -20.00 14.59 0.90
N GLU A 190 -19.93 15.27 -0.22
CA GLU A 190 -19.31 16.57 -0.41
C GLU A 190 -20.38 17.49 -0.96
N LEU A 191 -20.67 18.55 -0.20
CA LEU A 191 -21.57 19.60 -0.61
C LEU A 191 -20.72 20.61 -1.39
N GLU A 192 -21.00 20.71 -2.68
CA GLU A 192 -20.42 21.73 -3.56
C GLU A 192 -20.86 23.11 -3.08
N GLU A 193 -20.07 24.13 -3.41
CA GLU A 193 -20.13 25.42 -2.75
C GLU A 193 -21.51 26.08 -2.74
N GLY A 194 -22.11 26.16 -1.55
CA GLY A 194 -23.04 27.22 -1.17
C GLY A 194 -22.35 28.09 -0.12
N ASP A 195 -21.79 29.22 -0.53
CA ASP A 195 -21.37 30.41 0.24
C ASP A 195 -21.01 30.29 1.75
N LEU A 196 -20.35 29.21 2.18
CA LEU A 196 -19.70 29.11 3.50
C LEU A 196 -18.42 29.97 3.52
N ARG A 197 -18.60 31.29 3.37
CA ARG A 197 -17.54 32.29 3.44
C ARG A 197 -17.12 32.48 4.89
N ILE A 198 -15.90 32.06 5.21
CA ILE A 198 -15.28 32.39 6.50
C ILE A 198 -14.32 33.55 6.28
N GLN A 199 -14.49 34.61 7.06
CA GLN A 199 -13.54 35.72 7.12
C GLN A 199 -12.19 35.20 7.59
N ARG A 200 -11.16 35.28 6.76
CA ARG A 200 -9.77 35.20 7.24
C ARG A 200 -9.27 36.60 7.47
N LYS A 201 -8.97 36.95 8.73
CA LYS A 201 -7.99 38.01 9.00
C LYS A 201 -6.63 37.48 8.54
N LYS A 202 -6.08 38.02 7.46
CA LYS A 202 -4.66 37.78 7.14
C LYS A 202 -3.83 38.29 8.31
N SER A 203 -2.83 37.51 8.73
CA SER A 203 -1.80 38.01 9.63
C SER A 203 -1.16 39.24 8.97
N ARG A 204 -0.95 40.29 9.77
CA ARG A 204 -0.26 41.52 9.33
C ARG A 204 1.04 41.12 8.63
N LYS A 205 1.12 41.26 7.30
CA LYS A 205 2.43 41.26 6.63
C LYS A 205 3.25 42.38 7.28
N LYS A 206 4.49 42.07 7.69
CA LYS A 206 5.46 43.07 8.16
C LYS A 206 5.49 44.22 7.14
N LYS A 207 5.16 45.43 7.57
CA LYS A 207 5.07 46.64 6.73
C LYS A 207 6.45 47.00 6.14
N GLN A 208 6.44 47.52 4.91
CA GLN A 208 7.33 48.63 4.53
C GLN A 208 6.87 49.90 5.28
N LYS A 209 7.82 50.63 5.87
CA LYS A 209 7.61 51.81 6.71
C LYS A 209 6.79 52.86 5.92
N GLY A 210 5.59 53.23 6.38
CA GLY A 210 4.83 54.39 5.85
C GLY A 210 3.36 54.18 5.46
N GLN A 211 2.92 53.00 4.98
CA GLN A 211 1.53 52.82 4.51
C GLN A 211 0.58 52.29 5.61
N ARG A 212 -0.63 52.85 5.79
CA ARG A 212 -1.69 52.22 6.62
C ARG A 212 -2.12 50.90 5.94
N PRO A 213 -2.17 49.76 6.66
CA PRO A 213 -2.59 48.51 6.04
C PRO A 213 -4.10 48.57 5.77
N ALA A 214 -4.51 48.39 4.52
CA ALA A 214 -5.88 48.04 4.21
C ALA A 214 -6.10 46.58 4.63
N ASP A 215 -7.08 46.32 5.49
CA ASP A 215 -7.48 44.98 5.88
C ASP A 215 -8.17 44.30 4.68
N GLN A 216 -7.39 43.68 3.79
CA GLN A 216 -7.96 42.78 2.79
C GLN A 216 -8.39 41.47 3.45
N ILE A 217 -9.69 41.38 3.75
CA ILE A 217 -10.34 40.13 4.15
C ILE A 217 -10.47 39.26 2.90
N GLN A 218 -9.64 38.22 2.79
CA GLN A 218 -9.78 37.24 1.73
C GLN A 218 -10.67 36.10 2.24
N TYR A 219 -11.82 35.90 1.60
CA TYR A 219 -12.68 34.76 1.87
C TYR A 219 -12.16 33.54 1.10
N SER A 220 -12.01 32.40 1.77
CA SER A 220 -11.83 31.12 1.08
C SER A 220 -13.03 30.24 1.37
N THR A 221 -13.76 29.90 0.32
CA THR A 221 -14.76 28.84 0.31
C THR A 221 -14.05 27.49 0.38
N ALA A 222 -14.65 26.55 1.10
CA ALA A 222 -14.16 25.17 1.17
C ALA A 222 -15.40 24.26 1.25
N PRO A 223 -15.46 23.18 0.46
CA PRO A 223 -16.56 22.21 0.52
C PRO A 223 -16.78 21.66 1.94
N LEU A 224 -18.04 21.41 2.27
CA LEU A 224 -18.44 20.71 3.50
C LEU A 224 -18.50 19.21 3.20
N LEU A 225 -17.75 18.43 3.97
CA LEU A 225 -17.79 16.97 3.93
C LEU A 225 -18.69 16.45 5.03
N LEU A 226 -19.61 15.55 4.69
CA LEU A 226 -20.44 14.85 5.66
C LEU A 226 -20.09 13.37 5.65
N ASN A 227 -19.84 12.80 6.82
CA ASN A 227 -19.59 11.39 7.01
C ASN A 227 -20.68 10.80 7.91
N ILE A 228 -21.43 9.83 7.37
CA ILE A 228 -22.58 9.20 8.03
C ILE A 228 -22.34 7.68 8.08
N PRO A 229 -22.21 7.07 9.27
CA PRO A 229 -22.09 5.63 9.41
C PRO A 229 -23.30 4.88 8.81
N VAL A 230 -23.09 3.67 8.29
CA VAL A 230 -24.15 2.78 7.81
C VAL A 230 -24.09 1.48 8.62
N ARG A 231 -25.18 1.14 9.31
CA ARG A 231 -25.29 -0.06 10.16
C ARG A 231 -26.46 -0.91 9.70
N HIS A 232 -26.21 -2.20 9.47
CA HIS A 232 -27.24 -3.16 9.00
C HIS A 232 -28.02 -2.65 7.78
N GLY A 233 -27.31 -2.05 6.81
CA GLY A 233 -27.91 -1.47 5.61
C GLY A 233 -28.60 -0.11 5.82
N LYS A 234 -28.83 0.33 7.06
CA LYS A 234 -29.46 1.62 7.37
C LYS A 234 -28.42 2.71 7.58
N ILE A 235 -28.63 3.86 6.97
CA ILE A 235 -27.83 5.06 7.24
C ILE A 235 -28.11 5.52 8.67
N GLY A 236 -27.05 5.72 9.45
CA GLY A 236 -27.10 6.04 10.87
C GLY A 236 -27.62 7.45 11.15
N THR A 237 -27.96 7.68 12.41
CA THR A 237 -28.50 8.96 12.87
C THR A 237 -27.43 9.95 13.33
N THR A 238 -26.17 9.54 13.39
CA THR A 238 -25.04 10.42 13.72
C THR A 238 -24.32 10.84 12.45
N VAL A 239 -23.92 12.11 12.39
CA VAL A 239 -23.15 12.67 11.27
C VAL A 239 -22.00 13.47 11.81
N GLN A 240 -20.87 13.40 11.12
CA GLN A 240 -19.74 14.29 11.35
C GLN A 240 -19.56 15.18 10.13
N GLY A 241 -19.65 16.48 10.33
CA GLY A 241 -19.28 17.50 9.36
C GLY A 241 -17.81 17.84 9.46
N PHE A 242 -17.14 18.00 8.33
CA PHE A 242 -15.75 18.45 8.26
C PHE A 242 -15.61 19.52 7.20
N ARG A 243 -14.80 20.53 7.51
CA ARG A 243 -14.40 21.51 6.50
C ARG A 243 -13.21 20.97 5.71
N ARG A 244 -13.32 20.94 4.37
CA ARG A 244 -12.23 20.48 3.51
C ARG A 244 -10.97 21.34 3.72
N GLY A 245 -9.86 20.68 4.08
CA GLY A 245 -8.55 21.30 4.25
C GLY A 245 -8.24 21.86 5.66
N TYR A 246 -9.11 21.63 6.65
CA TYR A 246 -8.89 22.03 8.06
C TYR A 246 -9.41 20.99 9.05
N GLY A 247 -9.36 19.70 8.72
CA GLY A 247 -9.99 18.59 9.47
C GLY A 247 -9.61 18.37 10.95
N ARG A 248 -9.12 19.39 11.65
CA ARG A 248 -9.31 19.57 13.10
C ARG A 248 -10.75 19.93 13.47
N ASP A 249 -11.44 20.70 12.64
CA ASP A 249 -12.81 21.14 12.94
C ASP A 249 -13.79 20.01 12.61
N VAL A 250 -14.17 19.23 13.63
CA VAL A 250 -15.22 18.22 13.57
C VAL A 250 -16.51 18.84 14.09
N TRP A 251 -17.54 18.86 13.26
CA TRP A 251 -18.87 19.35 13.62
C TRP A 251 -19.77 18.14 13.88
N PRO A 252 -19.98 17.73 15.15
CA PRO A 252 -20.88 16.65 15.45
C PRO A 252 -22.31 17.05 15.09
N GLY A 253 -23.15 16.06 14.80
CA GLY A 253 -24.51 16.32 14.40
C GLY A 253 -25.38 15.08 14.31
N THR A 254 -26.63 15.30 13.92
CA THR A 254 -27.62 14.25 13.69
C THR A 254 -28.08 14.24 12.24
N ALA A 255 -28.44 13.05 11.77
CA ALA A 255 -29.03 12.81 10.47
C ALA A 255 -30.36 12.07 10.61
N THR A 256 -31.37 12.50 9.86
CA THR A 256 -32.61 11.75 9.67
C THR A 256 -32.70 11.36 8.21
N VAL A 257 -32.85 10.06 7.95
CA VAL A 257 -32.77 9.50 6.60
C VAL A 257 -34.11 8.89 6.23
N VAL A 258 -34.64 9.29 5.07
CA VAL A 258 -35.79 8.66 4.43
C VAL A 258 -35.31 8.07 3.11
N GLU A 259 -35.31 6.74 3.02
CA GLU A 259 -34.90 6.00 1.84
C GLU A 259 -36.14 5.47 1.10
N LYS A 260 -36.18 5.69 -0.23
CA LYS A 260 -37.23 5.20 -1.12
C LYS A 260 -36.60 4.74 -2.43
N GLY A 261 -36.28 3.45 -2.54
CA GLY A 261 -35.60 2.87 -3.70
C GLY A 261 -34.22 3.48 -3.92
N THR A 262 -33.98 4.06 -5.09
CA THR A 262 -32.71 4.74 -5.43
C THR A 262 -32.62 6.17 -4.89
N SER A 263 -33.70 6.69 -4.29
CA SER A 263 -33.80 8.06 -3.77
C SER A 263 -33.56 8.10 -2.25
N LEU A 264 -32.75 9.06 -1.81
CA LEU A 264 -32.47 9.33 -0.40
C LEU A 264 -32.80 10.78 -0.08
N ILE A 265 -33.57 11.00 0.98
CA ILE A 265 -33.74 12.32 1.59
C ILE A 265 -33.04 12.28 2.95
N ILE A 266 -32.04 13.13 3.12
CA ILE A 266 -31.28 13.20 4.37
C ILE A 266 -31.45 14.60 4.95
N LYS A 267 -31.93 14.70 6.18
CA LYS A 267 -31.94 15.93 6.97
C LYS A 267 -30.76 15.88 7.93
N VAL A 268 -29.88 16.87 7.88
CA VAL A 268 -28.65 16.94 8.65
C VAL A 268 -28.71 18.17 9.55
N ASN A 269 -28.39 18.01 10.83
CA ASN A 269 -28.19 19.12 11.76
C ASN A 269 -26.78 19.00 12.33
N LEU A 270 -25.98 20.05 12.20
CA LEU A 270 -24.61 20.13 12.71
C LEU A 270 -24.52 21.18 13.80
N GLU A 271 -23.74 20.88 14.84
CA GLU A 271 -23.27 21.84 15.82
C GLU A 271 -21.92 22.38 15.39
N ILE A 272 -21.85 23.70 15.15
CA ILE A 272 -20.65 24.42 14.75
C ILE A 272 -20.10 25.10 16.01
N PRO A 273 -18.93 24.66 16.52
CA PRO A 273 -18.30 25.33 17.64
C PRO A 273 -17.93 26.76 17.26
N ALA A 274 -18.44 27.76 18.00
CA ALA A 274 -18.00 29.14 17.89
C ALA A 274 -17.50 29.66 19.25
N LYS A 275 -16.63 30.68 19.22
CA LYS A 275 -15.90 31.16 20.41
C LYS A 275 -16.78 31.70 21.54
N ARG A 276 -18.03 32.08 21.24
CA ARG A 276 -18.95 32.70 22.22
C ARG A 276 -20.27 31.96 22.36
N HIS A 277 -20.83 31.44 21.26
CA HIS A 277 -22.06 30.66 21.26
C HIS A 277 -21.94 29.57 20.18
N SER A 278 -22.44 28.36 20.44
CA SER A 278 -22.58 27.35 19.40
C SER A 278 -23.53 27.85 18.32
N GLU A 279 -23.15 27.64 17.07
CA GLU A 279 -24.00 27.94 15.92
C GLU A 279 -24.52 26.63 15.34
N HIS A 280 -25.67 26.67 14.69
CA HIS A 280 -26.25 25.50 14.06
C HIS A 280 -26.24 25.64 12.54
N ALA A 281 -26.05 24.50 11.86
CA ALA A 281 -26.33 24.38 10.44
C ALA A 281 -27.29 23.22 10.19
N SER A 282 -28.31 23.45 9.38
CA SER A 282 -29.29 22.45 8.99
C SER A 282 -29.33 22.32 7.46
N TYR A 283 -29.36 21.09 6.96
CA TYR A 283 -29.40 20.81 5.52
C TYR A 283 -30.44 19.74 5.24
N THR A 284 -31.17 19.89 4.14
CA THR A 284 -31.98 18.84 3.52
C THR A 284 -31.34 18.49 2.19
N LEU A 285 -30.90 17.24 2.07
CA LEU A 285 -30.24 16.68 0.90
C LEU A 285 -31.23 15.77 0.17
N LYS A 286 -31.40 15.97 -1.13
CA LYS A 286 -32.20 15.10 -2.02
C LYS A 286 -31.23 14.42 -2.97
N LEU A 287 -31.00 13.12 -2.76
CA LEU A 287 -29.96 12.37 -3.44
C LEU A 287 -30.55 11.21 -4.24
N THR A 288 -29.88 10.86 -5.32
CA THR A 288 -30.04 9.58 -6.01
C THR A 288 -28.76 8.78 -5.87
N HIS A 289 -28.86 7.47 -5.68
CA HIS A 289 -27.70 6.57 -5.66
C HIS A 289 -27.75 5.53 -6.78
N ALA A 290 -26.60 5.28 -7.38
CA ALA A 290 -26.40 4.27 -8.42
C ALA A 290 -24.97 3.74 -8.36
N ASN A 291 -24.80 2.42 -8.36
CA ASN A 291 -23.49 1.74 -8.34
C ASN A 291 -22.56 2.25 -7.21
N GLY A 292 -23.14 2.51 -6.03
CA GLY A 292 -22.42 3.02 -4.85
C GLY A 292 -22.06 4.50 -4.89
N ASN A 293 -22.28 5.21 -6.01
CA ASN A 293 -22.15 6.66 -6.07
C ASN A 293 -23.47 7.33 -5.68
N VAL A 294 -23.38 8.53 -5.15
CA VAL A 294 -24.51 9.32 -4.69
C VAL A 294 -24.38 10.73 -5.24
N SER A 295 -25.47 11.31 -5.75
CA SER A 295 -25.47 12.69 -6.23
C SER A 295 -26.85 13.32 -6.10
N GLY A 296 -26.91 14.64 -6.01
CA GLY A 296 -28.16 15.38 -6.01
C GLY A 296 -27.96 16.83 -5.60
N ASP A 297 -28.94 17.36 -4.89
CA ASP A 297 -29.00 18.75 -4.48
C ASP A 297 -29.23 18.86 -2.98
N TYR A 298 -28.81 19.99 -2.40
CA TYR A 298 -29.10 20.32 -1.02
C TYR A 298 -29.66 21.74 -0.89
N HIS A 299 -30.49 21.94 0.13
CA HIS A 299 -30.91 23.25 0.61
C HIS A 299 -30.80 23.28 2.13
N GLY A 300 -30.41 24.40 2.72
CA GLY A 300 -30.17 24.47 4.15
C GLY A 300 -30.02 25.87 4.70
N LEU A 301 -29.80 25.96 6.00
CA LEU A 301 -29.50 27.17 6.72
C LEU A 301 -28.18 26.98 7.47
N CYS A 302 -27.25 27.91 7.33
CA CYS A 302 -26.05 27.96 8.16
C CYS A 302 -25.82 29.39 8.64
N ARG A 303 -25.73 29.60 9.95
CA ARG A 303 -25.55 30.94 10.54
C ARG A 303 -26.59 31.97 10.05
N GLY A 304 -27.85 31.53 9.96
CA GLY A 304 -28.96 32.37 9.48
C GLY A 304 -28.98 32.64 7.98
N ARG A 305 -28.04 32.09 7.19
CA ARG A 305 -28.03 32.24 5.73
C ARG A 305 -28.57 31.00 5.04
N GLN A 306 -29.48 31.21 4.09
CA GLN A 306 -29.93 30.14 3.21
C GLN A 306 -28.81 29.73 2.25
N LEU A 307 -28.59 28.43 2.14
CA LEU A 307 -27.60 27.83 1.26
C LEU A 307 -28.26 26.76 0.40
N SER A 308 -27.82 26.65 -0.85
CA SER A 308 -28.19 25.54 -1.72
C SER A 308 -27.07 25.24 -2.70
N GLY A 309 -27.03 24.02 -3.20
CA GLY A 309 -26.01 23.61 -4.15
C GLY A 309 -26.10 22.14 -4.51
N ARG A 310 -25.10 21.68 -5.25
CA ARG A 310 -24.95 20.27 -5.60
C ARG A 310 -24.31 19.50 -4.45
N VAL A 311 -24.61 18.22 -4.39
CA VAL A 311 -23.94 17.29 -3.49
C VAL A 311 -23.55 16.05 -4.27
N CYS A 312 -22.31 15.61 -4.07
CA CYS A 312 -21.80 14.37 -4.63
C CYS A 312 -21.15 13.52 -3.54
N GLY A 313 -21.23 12.21 -3.68
CA GLY A 313 -20.84 11.30 -2.64
C GLY A 313 -20.73 9.88 -3.11
N ARG A 314 -20.42 9.00 -2.16
CA ARG A 314 -20.39 7.56 -2.39
C ARG A 314 -20.53 6.82 -1.08
N PHE A 315 -20.94 5.57 -1.19
CA PHE A 315 -20.74 4.61 -0.13
C PHE A 315 -19.30 4.12 -0.14
N ILE A 316 -18.66 4.12 1.02
CA ILE A 316 -17.37 3.46 1.22
C ILE A 316 -17.54 2.39 2.30
N ASN A 317 -16.77 1.31 2.20
CA ASN A 317 -16.61 0.36 3.28
C ASN A 317 -15.17 0.49 3.78
N ILE A 318 -14.99 0.86 5.04
CA ILE A 318 -13.67 0.96 5.66
C ILE A 318 -13.35 -0.38 6.29
N THR A 319 -12.38 -1.08 5.69
CA THR A 319 -11.84 -2.32 6.22
C THR A 319 -10.44 -2.04 6.77
N PRO A 320 -10.26 -2.02 8.11
CA PRO A 320 -9.00 -1.62 8.73
C PRO A 320 -7.98 -2.74 8.60
N GLU A 321 -7.26 -2.74 7.50
CA GLU A 321 -6.34 -3.78 7.11
C GLU A 321 -5.07 -3.16 6.54
N THR A 322 -3.93 -3.74 6.87
CA THR A 322 -2.61 -3.36 6.33
C THR A 322 -2.03 -4.50 5.49
N PRO A 323 -1.12 -4.23 4.55
CA PRO A 323 -0.30 -5.28 3.96
C PRO A 323 0.42 -6.07 5.06
N ARG A 324 0.67 -7.36 4.82
CA ARG A 324 1.59 -8.16 5.63
C ARG A 324 3.03 -7.75 5.33
N ASP A 325 3.96 -8.14 6.19
CA ASP A 325 5.34 -7.63 6.18
C ASP A 325 6.05 -7.88 4.84
N TRP A 326 5.74 -9.02 4.20
CA TRP A 326 6.30 -9.45 2.92
C TRP A 326 5.32 -9.41 1.75
N ASN A 327 4.33 -8.53 1.79
CA ASN A 327 3.44 -8.29 0.66
C ASN A 327 4.15 -7.56 -0.48
N PHE A 328 5.07 -8.26 -1.14
CA PHE A 328 5.74 -7.81 -2.33
C PHE A 328 6.22 -8.97 -3.18
N ILE A 329 6.45 -8.64 -4.44
CA ILE A 329 7.20 -9.48 -5.38
C ILE A 329 8.64 -8.98 -5.32
N GLY A 330 9.53 -9.88 -4.95
CA GLY A 330 10.93 -9.59 -4.66
C GLY A 330 11.89 -10.42 -5.48
N LEU A 331 13.18 -10.25 -5.24
CA LEU A 331 14.22 -11.12 -5.77
C LEU A 331 14.86 -11.92 -4.63
N MET A 332 15.45 -13.06 -4.97
CA MET A 332 16.20 -13.89 -4.03
C MET A 332 17.38 -14.55 -4.75
N PRO A 333 18.61 -14.40 -4.23
CA PRO A 333 19.78 -15.08 -4.78
C PRO A 333 19.74 -16.57 -4.45
N GLU A 334 20.42 -17.38 -5.27
CA GLU A 334 20.73 -18.76 -4.90
C GLU A 334 21.83 -18.83 -3.82
N PRO A 335 21.98 -19.96 -3.12
CA PRO A 335 23.11 -20.15 -2.22
C PRO A 335 24.45 -19.82 -2.93
N GLY A 336 25.25 -18.93 -2.33
CA GLY A 336 26.51 -18.46 -2.89
C GLY A 336 26.41 -17.31 -3.91
N GLN A 337 25.20 -16.96 -4.37
CA GLN A 337 24.97 -15.78 -5.20
C GLN A 337 24.76 -14.52 -4.35
N ARG A 338 25.01 -13.37 -4.98
CA ARG A 338 24.69 -12.07 -4.40
C ARG A 338 23.43 -11.51 -5.04
N ILE A 339 22.81 -10.54 -4.39
CA ILE A 339 21.68 -9.79 -4.97
C ILE A 339 22.04 -9.16 -6.33
N SER A 340 23.28 -8.69 -6.44
CA SER A 340 23.81 -8.08 -7.67
C SER A 340 23.99 -9.04 -8.84
N THR A 341 23.89 -10.36 -8.61
CA THR A 341 23.99 -11.38 -9.68
C THR A 341 22.64 -11.96 -10.08
N VAL A 342 21.54 -11.54 -9.43
CA VAL A 342 20.20 -11.93 -9.81
C VAL A 342 19.76 -11.04 -10.97
N ASP A 343 19.85 -11.54 -12.20
CA ASP A 343 19.57 -10.79 -13.43
C ASP A 343 18.27 -11.25 -14.13
N GLN A 344 17.76 -10.44 -15.06
CA GLN A 344 16.68 -10.78 -15.99
C GLN A 344 15.41 -11.26 -15.28
N ILE A 345 14.93 -10.43 -14.36
CA ILE A 345 13.72 -10.70 -13.58
C ILE A 345 12.62 -9.71 -13.91
N GLY A 346 11.38 -10.11 -13.67
CA GLY A 346 10.29 -9.16 -13.75
C GLY A 346 8.89 -9.72 -13.68
N ILE A 347 7.94 -8.83 -13.96
CA ILE A 347 6.53 -9.13 -13.99
C ILE A 347 5.83 -8.35 -15.11
N CYS A 348 4.90 -9.02 -15.81
CA CYS A 348 4.12 -8.47 -16.89
C CYS A 348 2.62 -8.76 -16.73
N TRP A 349 1.77 -7.77 -16.96
CA TRP A 349 0.31 -7.94 -17.12
C TRP A 349 -0.41 -8.57 -15.92
N VAL A 350 -0.06 -8.18 -14.70
CA VAL A 350 -0.72 -8.67 -13.47
C VAL A 350 -1.34 -7.53 -12.68
N HIS A 351 -2.60 -7.70 -12.26
CA HIS A 351 -3.22 -6.87 -11.24
C HIS A 351 -2.85 -7.38 -9.85
N LEU A 352 -2.01 -6.63 -9.14
CA LEU A 352 -1.60 -6.89 -7.77
C LEU A 352 -2.52 -6.15 -6.79
N VAL A 353 -3.17 -6.90 -5.92
CA VAL A 353 -3.92 -6.36 -4.78
C VAL A 353 -3.15 -6.66 -3.49
N GLY A 354 -2.77 -5.60 -2.78
CA GLY A 354 -2.12 -5.71 -1.48
C GLY A 354 -0.60 -5.78 -1.52
N ALA A 355 0.03 -5.82 -2.72
CA ALA A 355 1.47 -6.05 -2.87
C ALA A 355 2.22 -4.97 -3.67
N THR A 356 3.49 -4.78 -3.31
CA THR A 356 4.45 -3.91 -4.02
C THR A 356 5.45 -4.74 -4.83
N ILE A 357 6.35 -4.09 -5.56
CA ILE A 357 7.43 -4.75 -6.31
C ILE A 357 8.77 -4.16 -5.84
N PHE A 358 9.71 -5.04 -5.47
CA PHE A 358 11.01 -4.65 -4.92
C PHE A 358 12.16 -5.44 -5.53
N TRP A 359 12.96 -4.77 -6.36
CA TRP A 359 14.25 -5.27 -6.85
C TRP A 359 15.38 -4.56 -6.09
N GLY A 360 15.80 -5.14 -4.96
CA GLY A 360 16.75 -4.51 -4.04
C GLY A 360 18.18 -4.35 -4.60
N PRO A 361 18.98 -3.41 -4.05
CA PRO A 361 20.41 -3.31 -4.32
C PRO A 361 21.20 -4.31 -3.47
N ASP A 362 22.45 -4.56 -3.87
CA ASP A 362 23.41 -5.31 -3.09
C ASP A 362 24.34 -4.36 -2.34
N LEU A 363 24.33 -4.47 -1.02
CA LEU A 363 25.09 -3.61 -0.12
C LEU A 363 26.04 -4.44 0.73
N GLU A 364 26.95 -3.76 1.39
CA GLU A 364 27.62 -4.33 2.55
C GLU A 364 26.60 -4.42 3.71
N TRP A 365 26.32 -5.64 4.12
CA TRP A 365 25.32 -6.00 5.13
C TRP A 365 26.00 -6.22 6.49
N GLY A 366 25.33 -5.78 7.56
CA GLY A 366 25.71 -6.12 8.93
C GLY A 366 25.27 -7.53 9.32
N GLU A 367 25.54 -7.92 10.56
CA GLU A 367 25.20 -9.26 11.07
C GLU A 367 23.69 -9.41 11.28
N THR A 368 23.09 -8.47 12.01
CA THR A 368 21.63 -8.39 12.22
C THR A 368 21.15 -6.96 12.03
N TRP A 369 19.84 -6.77 11.87
CA TRP A 369 19.24 -5.44 11.81
C TRP A 369 19.53 -4.59 13.05
N GLU A 370 19.59 -5.17 14.25
CA GLU A 370 19.94 -4.42 15.46
C GLU A 370 21.42 -4.01 15.49
N THR A 371 22.33 -4.91 15.08
CA THR A 371 23.78 -4.72 15.24
C THR A 371 24.47 -4.12 14.02
N ALA A 372 23.77 -3.97 12.89
CA ALA A 372 24.34 -3.47 11.63
C ALA A 372 24.82 -2.01 11.69
N ARG A 373 24.37 -1.23 12.68
CA ARG A 373 24.68 0.20 12.83
C ARG A 373 24.30 1.02 11.58
N SER A 374 23.23 0.61 10.91
CA SER A 374 22.56 1.35 9.86
C SER A 374 21.74 2.51 10.45
N TRP A 375 21.21 3.38 9.59
CA TRP A 375 20.46 4.56 10.02
C TRP A 375 19.28 4.24 10.96
N LYS A 376 18.65 3.07 10.78
CA LYS A 376 17.48 2.66 11.58
C LYS A 376 17.72 1.47 12.51
N SER A 377 18.94 0.94 12.60
CA SER A 377 19.25 -0.22 13.46
C SER A 377 18.85 -0.01 14.92
N ALA A 378 19.14 1.18 15.48
CA ALA A 378 18.84 1.52 16.88
C ALA A 378 17.33 1.62 17.19
N TYR A 379 16.47 1.53 16.17
CA TYR A 379 15.02 1.67 16.30
C TYR A 379 14.29 0.43 15.77
N VAL A 380 15.00 -0.66 15.50
CA VAL A 380 14.42 -1.92 15.09
C VAL A 380 13.62 -2.49 16.27
N LYS A 381 12.41 -2.96 15.97
CA LYS A 381 11.56 -3.61 16.96
C LYS A 381 12.17 -4.94 17.39
N ARG A 382 11.94 -5.36 18.62
CA ARG A 382 12.52 -6.60 19.19
C ARG A 382 12.32 -7.82 18.29
N GLN A 383 11.12 -7.99 17.72
CA GLN A 383 10.80 -9.13 16.86
C GLN A 383 11.64 -9.17 15.56
N TRP A 384 12.20 -8.04 15.13
CA TRP A 384 13.02 -7.92 13.92
C TRP A 384 14.52 -7.79 14.20
N ALA A 385 14.92 -7.66 15.47
CA ALA A 385 16.30 -7.37 15.88
C ALA A 385 17.31 -8.35 15.29
N ASN A 386 16.97 -9.65 15.30
CA ASN A 386 17.82 -10.75 14.82
C ASN A 386 17.70 -11.04 13.32
N ARG A 387 16.91 -10.26 12.56
CA ARG A 387 16.82 -10.46 11.11
C ARG A 387 18.19 -10.23 10.48
N LYS A 388 18.66 -11.20 9.70
CA LYS A 388 19.86 -11.06 8.88
C LYS A 388 19.51 -10.27 7.61
N PRO A 389 20.19 -9.15 7.34
CA PRO A 389 19.98 -8.40 6.12
C PRO A 389 20.62 -9.14 4.94
N ASP A 390 19.86 -9.31 3.88
CA ASP A 390 20.29 -9.99 2.66
C ASP A 390 19.89 -9.23 1.39
N GLY A 391 19.26 -8.06 1.51
CA GLY A 391 18.83 -7.21 0.41
C GLY A 391 17.51 -7.65 -0.22
N THR A 392 16.84 -8.65 0.34
CA THR A 392 15.58 -9.19 -0.17
C THR A 392 14.36 -8.44 0.37
N HIS A 393 14.52 -7.69 1.46
CA HIS A 393 13.45 -6.93 2.08
C HIS A 393 13.64 -5.41 1.91
N PRO A 394 12.58 -4.61 1.63
CA PRO A 394 12.69 -3.16 1.43
C PRO A 394 13.32 -2.38 2.59
N TRP A 395 13.28 -2.92 3.80
CA TRP A 395 13.92 -2.32 4.99
C TRP A 395 15.40 -2.67 5.17
N ASP A 396 15.93 -3.69 4.49
CA ASP A 396 17.32 -4.12 4.68
C ASP A 396 18.32 -2.96 4.51
N PRO A 397 18.21 -2.07 3.50
CA PRO A 397 19.14 -0.94 3.37
C PRO A 397 19.10 0.08 4.52
N PHE A 398 17.99 0.16 5.26
CA PHE A 398 17.81 1.12 6.35
C PHE A 398 18.17 0.55 7.71
N ALA A 399 17.83 -0.73 7.92
CA ALA A 399 17.96 -1.40 9.20
C ALA A 399 19.20 -2.29 9.28
N GLY A 400 19.65 -2.88 8.17
CA GLY A 400 20.67 -3.91 8.18
C GLY A 400 21.86 -3.71 7.25
N GLY A 401 21.90 -2.66 6.43
CA GLY A 401 23.02 -2.40 5.52
C GLY A 401 23.46 -0.95 5.45
N GLY A 402 24.21 -0.64 4.39
CA GLY A 402 24.26 0.73 3.89
C GLY A 402 25.48 1.54 4.25
N LYS A 403 26.68 0.94 4.40
CA LYS A 403 27.92 1.73 4.33
C LYS A 403 28.54 1.77 2.95
N ARG A 404 28.30 0.73 2.14
CA ARG A 404 28.89 0.61 0.80
C ARG A 404 27.94 -0.09 -0.16
N PHE A 405 27.78 0.51 -1.32
CA PHE A 405 27.14 -0.11 -2.47
C PHE A 405 28.09 -1.12 -3.10
N ILE A 406 27.64 -2.36 -3.26
CA ILE A 406 28.42 -3.42 -3.91
C ILE A 406 28.02 -3.54 -5.38
N GLY A 407 26.72 -3.53 -5.65
CA GLY A 407 26.20 -3.60 -7.01
C GLY A 407 24.68 -3.68 -7.04
N ALA A 408 24.15 -3.87 -8.23
CA ALA A 408 22.76 -4.22 -8.45
C ALA A 408 22.70 -5.05 -9.74
N GLY A 409 21.75 -5.98 -9.81
CA GLY A 409 21.66 -6.86 -10.97
C GLY A 409 21.12 -6.14 -12.20
N ASP A 410 21.13 -6.86 -13.29
CA ASP A 410 20.83 -6.37 -14.62
C ASP A 410 19.47 -6.87 -15.12
N GLY A 411 18.78 -6.07 -15.92
CA GLY A 411 17.52 -6.46 -16.54
C GLY A 411 16.38 -6.54 -15.52
N ARG A 412 15.75 -5.40 -15.25
CA ARG A 412 14.61 -5.28 -14.32
C ARG A 412 13.36 -4.91 -15.09
N LEU A 413 12.36 -5.78 -15.09
CA LEU A 413 11.14 -5.59 -15.87
C LEU A 413 9.91 -5.44 -14.97
N VAL A 414 9.17 -4.34 -15.14
CA VAL A 414 7.82 -4.18 -14.58
C VAL A 414 6.92 -3.57 -15.64
N PHE A 415 6.02 -4.38 -16.19
CA PHE A 415 5.31 -4.00 -17.41
C PHE A 415 3.79 -4.22 -17.33
N GLY A 416 3.06 -3.12 -17.52
CA GLY A 416 1.65 -2.90 -17.16
C GLY A 416 1.04 -3.82 -16.14
N CYS A 417 1.57 -3.68 -14.94
CA CYS A 417 0.90 -4.11 -13.74
C CYS A 417 -0.08 -3.04 -13.27
N VAL A 418 -1.16 -3.48 -12.62
CA VAL A 418 -2.00 -2.62 -11.78
C VAL A 418 -1.61 -2.88 -10.35
N LEU A 419 -1.27 -1.85 -9.58
CA LEU A 419 -0.98 -1.96 -8.15
C LEU A 419 -2.08 -1.25 -7.36
N GLU A 420 -2.88 -2.03 -6.64
CA GLU A 420 -4.00 -1.57 -5.82
C GLU A 420 -3.76 -1.94 -4.36
N GLN A 421 -4.07 -1.02 -3.43
CA GLN A 421 -3.87 -1.23 -1.98
C GLN A 421 -2.44 -1.68 -1.68
N ALA A 422 -1.48 -1.11 -2.41
CA ALA A 422 -0.08 -1.49 -2.35
C ALA A 422 0.70 -0.46 -1.54
N ALA A 423 1.33 -0.89 -0.45
CA ALA A 423 2.27 -0.09 0.31
C ALA A 423 3.29 -1.01 0.98
N VAL A 424 4.54 -0.56 1.08
CA VAL A 424 5.50 -1.24 1.94
C VAL A 424 5.13 -0.92 3.38
N MET A 425 5.00 -1.95 4.20
CA MET A 425 4.64 -1.80 5.60
C MET A 425 5.84 -1.34 6.43
N ASN A 426 5.61 -0.40 7.35
CA ASN A 426 6.51 -0.13 8.46
C ASN A 426 5.92 -0.70 9.74
N ASP A 427 6.21 -1.98 9.99
CA ASP A 427 5.91 -2.66 11.25
C ASP A 427 7.17 -3.26 11.90
N ALA A 428 8.34 -2.84 11.40
CA ALA A 428 9.62 -3.44 11.74
C ALA A 428 10.57 -2.50 12.50
N VAL A 429 10.30 -1.19 12.45
CA VAL A 429 11.01 -0.17 13.23
C VAL A 429 10.00 0.70 13.97
N THR A 430 10.42 1.32 15.08
CA THR A 430 9.59 2.21 15.90
C THR A 430 9.49 3.63 15.34
N MET A 431 10.29 3.97 14.32
CA MET A 431 10.55 5.34 13.86
C MET A 431 11.07 6.27 14.96
N GLY A 432 11.76 5.70 15.95
CA GLY A 432 12.47 6.44 16.98
C GLY A 432 13.51 7.42 16.46
N ARG A 433 13.96 8.26 17.40
CA ARG A 433 15.00 9.28 17.22
C ARG A 433 15.95 9.29 18.42
N PRO A 434 17.14 9.90 18.34
CA PRO A 434 18.05 9.97 19.48
C PRO A 434 17.42 10.57 20.74
N ASP A 435 16.56 11.59 20.58
CA ASP A 435 15.87 12.26 21.69
C ASP A 435 14.59 11.55 22.17
N TYR A 436 14.07 10.59 21.39
CA TYR A 436 12.95 9.73 21.79
C TYR A 436 13.03 8.38 21.04
N PRO A 437 13.88 7.45 21.49
CA PRO A 437 14.18 6.21 20.75
C PRO A 437 12.97 5.27 20.58
N GLN A 438 11.98 5.40 21.45
CA GLN A 438 10.77 4.59 21.43
C GLN A 438 9.87 4.92 20.23
N GLY A 439 9.98 6.12 19.62
CA GLY A 439 9.19 6.50 18.46
C GLY A 439 7.69 6.34 18.68
N PHE A 440 7.00 5.61 17.79
CA PHE A 440 5.59 5.24 17.98
C PHE A 440 5.38 3.95 18.80
N GLY A 441 6.45 3.31 19.29
CA GLY A 441 6.43 2.10 20.13
C GLY A 441 6.43 0.77 19.37
N GLU A 442 6.50 -0.34 20.11
CA GLU A 442 6.54 -1.71 19.57
C GLU A 442 5.23 -2.09 18.83
N GLN A 443 4.11 -1.52 19.23
CA GLN A 443 2.80 -1.78 18.62
C GLN A 443 2.44 -0.78 17.51
N GLY A 444 3.18 0.33 17.40
CA GLY A 444 2.92 1.34 16.38
C GLY A 444 3.35 0.87 15.00
N TYR A 445 2.74 1.42 13.96
CA TYR A 445 2.99 1.04 12.58
C TYR A 445 2.62 2.18 11.63
N HIS A 446 3.07 2.11 10.38
CA HIS A 446 2.65 3.06 9.33
C HIS A 446 2.97 2.51 7.93
N THR A 447 2.54 3.18 6.86
CA THR A 447 3.16 2.99 5.55
C THR A 447 4.62 3.47 5.56
N PHE A 448 5.50 2.77 4.87
CA PHE A 448 6.90 3.15 4.77
C PHE A 448 7.10 4.25 3.73
N LYS A 449 7.44 5.48 4.19
CA LYS A 449 7.55 6.66 3.32
C LYS A 449 8.61 6.58 2.21
N PHE A 450 9.64 5.74 2.39
CA PHE A 450 10.69 5.51 1.39
C PHE A 450 10.50 4.21 0.59
N GLY A 451 9.58 3.34 1.03
CA GLY A 451 9.25 2.12 0.32
C GLY A 451 8.30 2.43 -0.81
N ALA A 452 8.80 2.48 -2.04
CA ALA A 452 7.98 2.73 -3.22
C ALA A 452 7.11 1.52 -3.58
N ARG A 453 5.98 1.77 -4.25
CA ARG A 453 5.12 0.70 -4.78
C ARG A 453 5.81 -0.11 -5.88
N ILE A 454 6.63 0.55 -6.69
CA ILE A 454 7.63 -0.09 -7.55
C ILE A 454 8.99 0.47 -7.18
N CYS A 455 9.89 -0.39 -6.74
CA CYS A 455 11.23 -0.03 -6.33
C CYS A 455 12.22 -0.92 -7.07
N ALA A 456 13.13 -0.33 -7.86
CA ALA A 456 14.03 -1.08 -8.73
C ALA A 456 15.46 -0.55 -8.68
N TYR A 457 16.40 -1.43 -8.34
CA TYR A 457 17.83 -1.18 -8.41
C TYR A 457 18.47 -2.08 -9.47
N GLY A 458 19.33 -1.51 -10.31
CA GLY A 458 19.96 -2.24 -11.41
C GLY A 458 20.26 -1.42 -12.67
N SER A 459 20.82 -2.11 -13.66
CA SER A 459 20.94 -1.63 -15.05
C SER A 459 19.87 -2.24 -15.94
N ARG A 460 19.67 -1.67 -17.14
CA ARG A 460 18.68 -2.15 -18.11
C ARG A 460 17.30 -2.29 -17.44
N ILE A 461 16.87 -1.21 -16.80
CA ILE A 461 15.57 -1.18 -16.11
C ILE A 461 14.51 -0.74 -17.11
N PHE A 462 13.43 -1.49 -17.21
CA PHE A 462 12.25 -1.14 -18.00
C PHE A 462 10.99 -1.21 -17.13
N ILE A 463 10.47 -0.04 -16.77
CA ILE A 463 9.23 0.11 -16.00
C ILE A 463 8.24 0.88 -16.86
N ALA A 464 7.26 0.19 -17.44
CA ALA A 464 6.36 0.81 -18.39
C ALA A 464 4.89 0.38 -18.30
N ASN A 465 4.01 1.28 -18.72
CA ASN A 465 2.55 1.04 -18.82
C ASN A 465 1.89 0.62 -17.49
N ASN A 466 2.47 0.94 -16.33
CA ASN A 466 1.93 0.52 -15.04
C ASN A 466 0.89 1.50 -14.49
N LEU A 467 -0.17 0.98 -13.87
CA LEU A 467 -1.19 1.76 -13.16
C LEU A 467 -1.04 1.58 -11.65
N LEU A 468 -0.50 2.61 -11.00
CA LEU A 468 -0.45 2.73 -9.56
C LEU A 468 -1.69 3.51 -9.10
N ALA A 469 -2.80 2.77 -8.97
CA ALA A 469 -4.13 3.33 -8.77
C ALA A 469 -4.29 4.01 -7.40
N MET A 470 -5.33 4.83 -7.29
CA MET A 470 -5.81 5.33 -6.00
C MET A 470 -6.37 4.15 -5.20
N SER A 471 -5.78 3.86 -4.05
CA SER A 471 -6.32 2.89 -3.10
C SER A 471 -7.53 3.50 -2.40
N ARG A 472 -8.66 2.79 -2.44
CA ARG A 472 -9.95 3.21 -1.86
C ARG A 472 -10.45 2.16 -0.87
N GLY A 473 -11.21 2.58 0.14
CA GLY A 473 -11.89 1.68 1.10
C GLY A 473 -11.00 0.97 2.13
N LYS A 474 -9.68 1.00 1.98
CA LYS A 474 -8.75 0.44 2.98
C LYS A 474 -7.95 1.49 3.76
N ASN A 475 -8.14 2.77 3.50
CA ASN A 475 -7.57 3.81 4.38
C ASN A 475 -8.45 3.91 5.63
N PHE A 476 -7.86 4.00 6.81
CA PHE A 476 -8.58 4.00 8.09
C PHE A 476 -7.85 4.84 9.15
N LYS A 477 -8.58 5.31 10.16
CA LYS A 477 -7.98 6.04 11.29
C LYS A 477 -7.69 5.14 12.47
N TYR A 478 -6.60 5.43 13.16
CA TYR A 478 -6.19 4.71 14.36
C TYR A 478 -5.44 5.65 15.30
N ARG A 479 -5.30 5.23 16.56
CA ARG A 479 -4.51 5.99 17.55
C ARG A 479 -3.07 5.53 17.52
N GLN A 480 -2.14 6.48 17.58
CA GLN A 480 -0.71 6.21 17.65
C GLN A 480 0.03 7.29 18.42
N ILE A 481 1.18 6.93 19.00
CA ILE A 481 2.10 7.90 19.61
C ILE A 481 2.78 8.71 18.51
N THR A 482 2.59 10.03 18.56
CA THR A 482 3.14 11.01 17.62
C THR A 482 3.84 12.15 18.35
N ARG A 483 4.52 13.01 17.59
CA ARG A 483 5.15 14.24 18.07
C ARG A 483 4.91 15.38 17.09
N TYR A 484 4.42 16.50 17.60
CA TYR A 484 4.31 17.73 16.83
C TYR A 484 5.69 18.27 16.45
N THR A 485 5.87 18.68 15.20
CA THR A 485 7.10 19.34 14.73
C THR A 485 6.91 20.84 14.66
N TYR A 486 7.96 21.63 14.88
CA TYR A 486 7.90 23.09 14.71
C TYR A 486 9.23 23.61 14.16
N PRO A 487 9.25 24.75 13.44
CA PRO A 487 10.49 25.37 13.01
C PRO A 487 11.34 25.76 14.22
N LYS A 488 12.60 25.33 14.26
CA LYS A 488 13.58 25.73 15.31
C LYS A 488 14.55 26.82 14.81
N GLY A 489 14.31 27.36 13.61
CA GLY A 489 15.21 28.27 12.90
C GLY A 489 16.08 27.55 11.86
N GLY A 490 16.39 28.24 10.76
CA GLY A 490 17.09 27.64 9.60
C GLY A 490 16.32 26.46 8.99
N ALA A 491 17.05 25.42 8.57
CA ALA A 491 16.47 24.14 8.10
C ALA A 491 16.16 23.16 9.25
N GLY A 492 16.27 23.59 10.51
CA GLY A 492 16.11 22.75 11.69
C GLY A 492 14.65 22.60 12.14
N MET A 493 14.30 21.42 12.65
CA MET A 493 13.00 21.14 13.26
C MET A 493 13.15 20.84 14.74
N GLY A 494 12.28 21.44 15.56
CA GLY A 494 12.06 21.09 16.96
C GLY A 494 10.91 20.10 17.09
N PHE A 495 10.84 19.45 18.25
CA PHE A 495 9.88 18.39 18.52
C PHE A 495 9.18 18.65 19.85
N GLY A 496 7.85 18.54 19.86
CA GLY A 496 7.06 18.58 21.08
C GLY A 496 7.22 17.29 21.91
N PRO A 497 6.60 17.22 23.10
CA PRO A 497 6.50 15.96 23.83
C PRO A 497 5.70 14.91 23.03
N PRO A 498 5.93 13.61 23.27
CA PRO A 498 5.09 12.55 22.71
C PRO A 498 3.63 12.70 23.16
N ARG A 499 2.69 12.43 22.25
CA ARG A 499 1.25 12.46 22.51
C ARG A 499 0.53 11.35 21.74
N SER A 500 -0.65 10.95 22.19
CA SER A 500 -1.52 10.06 21.42
C SER A 500 -2.36 10.89 20.46
N SER A 501 -2.25 10.61 19.16
CA SER A 501 -3.00 11.29 18.12
C SER A 501 -3.81 10.30 17.29
N ILE A 502 -4.90 10.80 16.69
CA ILE A 502 -5.63 10.08 15.66
C ILE A 502 -4.94 10.36 14.33
N ILE A 503 -4.44 9.33 13.67
CA ILE A 503 -3.74 9.45 12.38
C ILE A 503 -4.43 8.58 11.32
N LEU A 504 -4.13 8.84 10.05
CA LEU A 504 -4.65 8.09 8.92
C LEU A 504 -3.60 7.08 8.42
N PHE A 505 -3.98 5.80 8.35
CA PHE A 505 -3.25 4.85 7.52
C PHE A 505 -3.65 5.07 6.06
N ASP A 506 -2.72 5.55 5.24
CA ASP A 506 -2.99 5.94 3.87
C ASP A 506 -2.10 5.19 2.89
N TYR A 507 -2.70 4.26 2.16
CA TYR A 507 -2.04 3.47 1.12
C TYR A 507 -1.47 4.33 -0.02
N ASN A 508 -1.96 5.56 -0.21
CA ASN A 508 -1.49 6.46 -1.25
C ASN A 508 -0.40 7.42 -0.75
N LYS A 509 -0.10 7.43 0.55
CA LYS A 509 1.00 8.19 1.15
C LYS A 509 2.30 7.37 1.14
N THR A 510 2.69 6.97 -0.06
CA THR A 510 3.89 6.18 -0.33
C THR A 510 4.54 6.69 -1.61
N CYS A 511 5.83 6.39 -1.80
CA CYS A 511 6.47 6.67 -3.07
C CYS A 511 5.82 5.84 -4.19
N GLY A 512 5.62 6.44 -5.36
CA GLY A 512 5.12 5.73 -6.53
C GLY A 512 6.15 4.77 -7.10
N ILE A 513 7.09 5.32 -7.88
CA ILE A 513 8.15 4.58 -8.54
C ILE A 513 9.51 5.13 -8.11
N ASP A 514 10.36 4.29 -7.53
CA ASP A 514 11.74 4.60 -7.17
C ASP A 514 12.71 3.73 -7.97
N VAL A 515 13.67 4.38 -8.63
CA VAL A 515 14.68 3.71 -9.45
C VAL A 515 16.06 4.23 -9.08
N ASN A 516 16.90 3.35 -8.55
CA ASN A 516 18.30 3.63 -8.22
C ASN A 516 18.51 4.86 -7.31
N LYS A 517 17.55 5.23 -6.44
CA LYS A 517 17.60 6.51 -5.72
C LYS A 517 17.56 6.43 -4.20
N PHE A 518 16.39 6.23 -3.57
CA PHE A 518 16.23 6.46 -2.13
C PHE A 518 17.21 5.68 -1.25
N LEU A 519 17.41 4.39 -1.54
CA LEU A 519 18.19 3.49 -0.70
C LEU A 519 19.69 3.79 -0.76
N LEU A 520 20.15 4.35 -1.88
CA LEU A 520 21.57 4.67 -2.10
C LEU A 520 22.01 5.97 -1.43
N GLY A 521 21.07 6.75 -0.89
CA GLY A 521 21.40 7.95 -0.10
C GLY A 521 22.16 7.60 1.17
N LEU A 522 21.94 6.38 1.68
CA LEU A 522 22.56 5.88 2.90
C LEU A 522 23.95 5.31 2.65
N THR A 523 24.26 4.86 1.44
CA THR A 523 25.49 4.12 1.10
C THR A 523 26.71 5.01 0.88
N LYS A 524 26.63 6.28 1.30
CA LYS A 524 27.61 7.33 1.04
C LYS A 524 28.17 7.86 2.35
N PRO A 525 29.49 7.76 2.60
CA PRO A 525 30.12 8.44 3.72
C PRO A 525 30.01 9.97 3.60
N THR A 526 30.05 10.49 2.37
CA THR A 526 29.91 11.91 2.04
C THR A 526 29.04 12.09 0.79
N SER A 527 28.44 13.28 0.61
CA SER A 527 27.59 13.57 -0.55
C SER A 527 28.29 13.41 -1.91
N THR A 528 29.63 13.49 -1.92
CA THR A 528 30.49 13.43 -3.10
C THR A 528 31.22 12.10 -3.27
N ASP A 529 31.05 11.09 -2.39
CA ASP A 529 31.80 9.83 -2.52
C ASP A 529 31.44 9.11 -3.85
N PRO A 530 32.41 8.95 -4.77
CA PRO A 530 32.18 8.33 -6.07
C PRO A 530 31.70 6.88 -5.96
N ARG A 531 32.03 6.16 -4.88
CA ARG A 531 31.62 4.75 -4.69
C ARG A 531 30.13 4.64 -4.42
N GLY A 532 29.58 5.50 -3.57
CA GLY A 532 28.16 5.53 -3.28
C GLY A 532 27.33 6.20 -4.38
N THR A 533 27.96 7.00 -5.26
CA THR A 533 27.26 7.56 -6.44
C THR A 533 27.08 6.54 -7.57
N ARG A 534 27.91 5.48 -7.66
CA ARG A 534 27.85 4.48 -8.75
C ARG A 534 26.45 3.91 -8.97
N GLY A 535 25.78 3.49 -7.89
CA GLY A 535 24.44 2.91 -8.02
C GLY A 535 23.39 3.89 -8.54
N TYR A 536 23.58 5.21 -8.40
CA TYR A 536 22.68 6.20 -8.99
C TYR A 536 22.76 6.25 -10.51
N PHE A 537 23.91 5.88 -11.09
CA PHE A 537 24.22 6.05 -12.49
C PHE A 537 24.25 4.72 -13.26
N MET A 538 23.45 3.74 -12.82
CA MET A 538 23.30 2.49 -13.55
C MET A 538 22.73 2.76 -14.96
N PRO A 539 23.27 2.12 -16.01
CA PRO A 539 22.94 2.45 -17.39
C PRO A 539 21.56 1.91 -17.84
N MET A 540 21.01 2.54 -18.88
CA MET A 540 19.82 2.11 -19.61
C MET A 540 18.57 1.98 -18.73
N VAL A 541 18.19 3.08 -18.10
CA VAL A 541 16.96 3.17 -17.31
C VAL A 541 15.85 3.76 -18.16
N VAL A 542 14.74 3.03 -18.30
CA VAL A 542 13.57 3.47 -19.06
C VAL A 542 12.34 3.39 -18.16
N VAL A 543 11.68 4.54 -17.96
CA VAL A 543 10.43 4.65 -17.22
C VAL A 543 9.43 5.39 -18.11
N MET A 544 8.37 4.73 -18.58
CA MET A 544 7.45 5.34 -19.53
C MET A 544 5.99 4.87 -19.49
N ASP A 545 5.07 5.70 -19.95
CA ASP A 545 3.63 5.39 -20.05
C ASP A 545 2.97 4.97 -18.71
N ASN A 546 3.60 5.27 -17.57
CA ASN A 546 3.06 4.90 -16.26
C ASN A 546 2.05 5.94 -15.77
N TYR A 547 1.03 5.49 -15.04
CA TYR A 547 0.14 6.35 -14.28
C TYR A 547 0.33 6.11 -12.79
N VAL A 548 0.69 7.16 -12.06
CA VAL A 548 0.89 7.11 -10.61
C VAL A 548 -0.07 8.08 -9.94
N TYR A 549 -0.91 7.55 -9.05
CA TYR A 549 -1.70 8.35 -8.11
C TYR A 549 -1.02 8.40 -6.74
N ASN A 550 -0.83 9.57 -6.12
CA ASN A 550 -0.33 9.65 -4.73
C ASN A 550 -0.91 10.84 -3.95
N HIS A 551 -0.79 10.73 -2.63
CA HIS A 551 -1.23 11.71 -1.65
C HIS A 551 -0.06 12.55 -1.14
N GLY A 552 0.39 13.52 -1.95
CA GLY A 552 1.44 14.49 -1.60
C GLY A 552 2.88 13.96 -1.63
N GLN A 553 3.09 12.63 -1.68
CA GLN A 553 4.42 12.02 -1.68
C GLN A 553 5.07 12.02 -3.08
N ILE A 554 6.30 11.53 -3.19
CA ILE A 554 7.07 11.46 -4.44
C ILE A 554 6.42 10.46 -5.40
N GLY A 555 6.02 10.92 -6.59
CA GLY A 555 5.42 10.06 -7.61
C GLY A 555 6.46 9.24 -8.39
N PHE A 556 7.53 9.90 -8.81
CA PHE A 556 8.65 9.30 -9.54
C PHE A 556 9.97 9.81 -8.94
N ASN A 557 10.85 8.89 -8.59
CA ASN A 557 12.18 9.15 -8.04
C ASN A 557 13.22 8.35 -8.81
N ILE A 558 13.79 8.93 -9.87
CA ILE A 558 14.53 8.16 -10.88
C ILE A 558 15.96 8.68 -10.99
N SER A 559 16.91 7.77 -11.09
CA SER A 559 18.27 8.04 -11.54
C SER A 559 18.84 6.90 -12.38
N GLY A 560 19.81 7.24 -13.21
CA GLY A 560 20.57 6.30 -14.03
C GLY A 560 21.52 7.06 -14.95
N ASN A 561 22.28 6.32 -15.74
CA ASN A 561 22.96 6.83 -16.93
C ASN A 561 22.14 6.43 -18.16
N TRP A 562 21.99 7.33 -19.14
CA TRP A 562 21.10 7.12 -20.30
C TRP A 562 19.64 6.84 -19.88
N VAL A 563 19.06 7.76 -19.12
CA VAL A 563 17.69 7.65 -18.63
C VAL A 563 16.69 8.14 -19.67
N THR A 564 15.69 7.32 -19.98
CA THR A 564 14.49 7.74 -20.74
C THR A 564 13.30 7.85 -19.80
N ILE A 565 12.72 9.04 -19.70
CA ILE A 565 11.46 9.29 -18.99
C ILE A 565 10.47 9.83 -20.01
N ARG A 566 9.40 9.10 -20.31
CA ARG A 566 8.45 9.48 -21.38
C ARG A 566 7.00 9.20 -21.02
N ASN A 567 6.09 10.12 -21.30
CA ASN A 567 4.64 9.91 -21.15
C ASN A 567 4.22 9.37 -19.77
N ASN A 568 4.88 9.76 -18.68
CA ASN A 568 4.45 9.35 -17.35
C ASN A 568 3.46 10.37 -16.78
N ARG A 569 2.38 9.90 -16.15
CA ARG A 569 1.38 10.74 -15.49
C ARG A 569 1.49 10.61 -13.97
N ASN A 570 1.74 11.73 -13.29
CA ASN A 570 1.68 11.83 -11.84
C ASN A 570 0.41 12.58 -11.42
N LYS A 571 -0.65 11.87 -11.05
CA LYS A 571 -1.83 12.47 -10.45
C LYS A 571 -1.60 12.59 -8.94
N ARG A 572 -1.46 13.83 -8.46
CA ARG A 572 -1.22 14.12 -7.05
C ARG A 572 -2.38 14.89 -6.46
N ASP A 573 -2.86 14.39 -5.32
CA ASP A 573 -3.69 15.15 -4.40
C ASP A 573 -2.82 15.50 -3.19
N VAL A 574 -2.60 16.80 -2.93
CA VAL A 574 -1.71 17.21 -1.84
C VAL A 574 -2.44 17.04 -0.51
N LEU A 575 -1.91 16.16 0.35
CA LEU A 575 -2.39 16.10 1.72
C LEU A 575 -2.00 17.40 2.43
N ARG A 576 -3.00 18.03 3.00
CA ARG A 576 -2.86 19.03 4.06
C ARG A 576 -3.47 18.43 5.30
N GLU A 577 -3.14 19.01 6.44
CA GLU A 577 -3.76 18.62 7.69
C GLU A 577 -5.29 18.67 7.57
N GLY A 578 -5.91 17.51 7.78
CA GLY A 578 -7.35 17.31 7.62
C GLY A 578 -7.89 17.55 6.19
N TYR A 579 -7.04 17.50 5.18
CA TYR A 579 -7.46 17.23 3.80
C TYR A 579 -7.65 15.73 3.67
N ASP A 580 -8.90 15.29 3.55
CA ASP A 580 -9.23 13.89 3.46
C ASP A 580 -9.78 13.52 2.08
N PRO A 581 -8.95 12.92 1.21
CA PRO A 581 -9.39 12.46 -0.11
C PRO A 581 -10.36 11.27 -0.05
N GLU A 582 -10.36 10.51 1.05
CA GLU A 582 -11.38 9.49 1.33
C GLU A 582 -12.58 10.05 2.11
N ARG A 583 -12.51 11.34 2.46
CA ARG A 583 -13.53 12.09 3.19
C ARG A 583 -13.88 11.48 4.56
N ILE A 584 -12.93 10.79 5.19
CA ILE A 584 -13.06 10.14 6.51
C ILE A 584 -13.04 11.19 7.67
N GLY A 585 -12.25 12.25 7.55
CA GLY A 585 -12.12 13.43 8.42
C GLY A 585 -11.50 13.17 9.80
N GLY A 586 -11.04 14.20 10.51
CA GLY A 586 -10.66 14.11 11.94
C GLY A 586 -9.38 13.33 12.25
N TRP A 587 -8.26 13.64 11.58
CA TRP A 587 -6.96 13.00 11.78
C TRP A 587 -5.80 13.97 11.53
N GLU A 588 -4.64 13.63 12.09
CA GLU A 588 -3.39 14.39 12.04
C GLU A 588 -2.46 13.90 10.93
N LEU A 589 -1.93 14.83 10.13
CA LEU A 589 -1.00 14.49 9.06
C LEU A 589 0.39 14.18 9.61
N THR A 590 0.87 12.95 9.47
CA THR A 590 2.21 12.54 9.94
C THR A 590 3.14 12.18 8.80
N LEU A 591 4.41 12.57 8.86
CA LEU A 591 5.43 12.25 7.84
C LEU A 591 5.68 10.74 7.72
N ASP A 592 5.72 10.03 8.85
CA ASP A 592 6.07 8.61 8.96
C ASP A 592 5.28 7.86 10.04
N GLY A 593 4.11 8.38 10.40
CA GLY A 593 3.33 7.86 11.52
C GLY A 593 3.76 8.36 12.89
N HIS A 594 4.97 8.92 13.04
CA HIS A 594 5.43 9.46 14.32
C HIS A 594 5.50 10.99 14.30
N LEU A 595 6.11 11.60 13.28
CA LEU A 595 6.28 13.05 13.22
C LEU A 595 5.10 13.72 12.55
N GLU A 596 4.35 14.57 13.25
CA GLU A 596 3.27 15.36 12.66
C GLU A 596 3.83 16.48 11.79
N SER A 597 3.23 16.69 10.63
CA SER A 597 3.62 17.71 9.67
C SER A 597 3.12 19.07 10.14
N ALA A 598 4.02 20.02 10.35
CA ALA A 598 3.66 21.41 10.59
C ALA A 598 3.88 22.27 9.34
N PRO A 599 3.06 23.32 9.10
CA PRO A 599 3.30 24.28 8.05
C PRO A 599 4.72 24.88 8.15
N GLY A 600 5.54 24.71 7.11
CA GLY A 600 6.93 25.18 7.06
C GLY A 600 7.97 24.23 7.65
N GLY A 601 7.59 23.03 8.11
CA GLY A 601 8.55 21.95 8.40
C GLY A 601 9.01 21.24 7.13
N ASN A 602 10.16 20.55 7.18
CA ASN A 602 10.75 19.80 6.04
C ASN A 602 9.95 18.55 5.61
N GLY A 603 8.65 18.49 5.93
CA GLY A 603 7.83 17.29 5.92
C GLY A 603 6.73 17.22 4.86
N THR A 604 6.58 18.19 3.97
CA THR A 604 5.75 18.11 2.74
C THR A 604 6.00 19.27 1.80
#